data_AF-A0A3A5JE16-F1
#
_entry.id   AF-A0A3A5JE16-F1
#
_cell.length_a   1.000
_cell.length_b   1.000
_cell.length_c   1.000
_cell.angle_alpha   90.00
_cell.angle_beta   90.00
_cell.angle_gamma   90.00
#
_symmetry.space_group_name_H-M   'P 1'
#
loop_
_entity.id
_entity.type
_entity.pdbx_description
1 polymer ?
#
loop_
_entity_poly.entity_id
_entity_poly.type
_entity_poly.pdbx_seq_one_letter_code
_entity_poly.pdbx_strand_id
1 'polypeptide(L)'
;MTNDDDKQNGIGRRTVLRRVGALGVAGAVGVGGLQYFGTEPVFALEERTFTADDVSITSGDGSIDDIWFKPVPTYSWSALDSSPESITFTLEAEGSGLDGQYEELGSETKSLSEAGQSGEGEYTFDSEISLISESASWSKERFEAEEDGASEDVGPIGVRIEAEIETSTGETHTDTNESEFVVDVTNEQVQFGGHEGDSGTGGVGGVAGTGGS
;
A
#
# COMPACT_ATOMS: atom_id res chain seq x y z
N MET A 1 -29.24 11.83 -48.31
CA MET A 1 -27.91 11.20 -48.18
C MET A 1 -27.75 10.83 -46.73
N THR A 2 -28.01 9.57 -46.45
CA THR A 2 -27.67 8.85 -45.22
C THR A 2 -26.16 8.80 -45.09
N ASN A 3 -25.65 8.89 -43.86
CA ASN A 3 -24.43 8.25 -43.41
C ASN A 3 -24.60 8.06 -41.90
N ASP A 4 -25.07 6.86 -41.55
CA ASP A 4 -24.65 6.17 -40.34
C ASP A 4 -23.22 5.67 -40.58
N ASP A 5 -22.34 5.84 -39.60
CA ASP A 5 -21.34 4.80 -39.31
C ASP A 5 -20.95 4.85 -37.84
N ASP A 6 -20.90 3.63 -37.32
CA ASP A 6 -20.94 3.19 -35.93
C ASP A 6 -19.54 3.23 -35.27
N LYS A 7 -19.56 3.34 -33.93
CA LYS A 7 -18.64 2.71 -32.95
C LYS A 7 -17.13 2.88 -33.13
N GLN A 8 -16.52 3.52 -32.13
CA GLN A 8 -15.42 2.89 -31.37
C GLN A 8 -15.25 3.54 -30.00
N ASN A 9 -15.95 2.98 -29.01
CA ASN A 9 -15.36 2.39 -27.82
C ASN A 9 -13.99 2.98 -27.41
N GLY A 10 -14.02 4.19 -26.85
CA GLY A 10 -12.90 4.79 -26.16
C GLY A 10 -12.70 4.15 -24.80
N ILE A 11 -12.39 2.85 -24.77
CA ILE A 11 -11.73 2.23 -23.63
C ILE A 11 -10.42 3.00 -23.47
N GLY A 12 -10.39 3.92 -22.51
CA GLY A 12 -9.23 4.69 -22.14
C GLY A 12 -8.13 3.76 -21.63
N ARG A 13 -7.40 3.12 -22.55
CA ARG A 13 -6.12 2.49 -22.25
C ARG A 13 -5.11 3.61 -21.96
N ARG A 14 -5.18 4.21 -20.78
CA ARG A 14 -4.07 5.03 -20.29
C ARG A 14 -3.05 4.10 -19.68
N THR A 15 -2.02 3.86 -20.49
CA THR A 15 -0.72 3.32 -20.14
C THR A 15 -0.22 3.89 -18.81
N VAL A 16 -0.25 3.09 -17.75
CA VAL A 16 0.50 3.34 -16.52
C VAL A 16 1.98 3.35 -16.91
N LEU A 17 2.55 4.54 -17.04
CA LEU A 17 3.99 4.73 -17.19
C LEU A 17 4.62 4.37 -15.85
N ARG A 18 5.04 3.11 -15.70
CA ARG A 18 5.92 2.66 -14.62
C ARG A 18 7.15 3.57 -14.59
N ARG A 19 7.19 4.48 -13.63
CA ARG A 19 8.37 5.27 -13.30
C ARG A 19 9.31 4.31 -12.59
N VAL A 20 10.17 3.64 -13.35
CA VAL A 20 11.36 2.99 -12.79
C VAL A 20 12.31 4.13 -12.40
N GLY A 21 12.10 4.65 -11.19
CA GLY A 21 12.98 5.62 -10.54
C GLY A 21 14.09 4.88 -9.82
N ALA A 22 15.30 5.00 -10.37
CA ALA A 22 16.60 4.59 -9.85
C ALA A 22 16.67 4.36 -8.32
N LEU A 23 16.94 3.12 -7.90
CA LEU A 23 18.28 2.67 -7.49
C LEU A 23 18.88 3.46 -6.32
N GLY A 24 18.75 2.87 -5.13
CA GLY A 24 19.89 2.56 -4.27
C GLY A 24 20.50 3.71 -3.49
N VAL A 25 20.05 3.87 -2.25
CA VAL A 25 20.91 4.32 -1.15
C VAL A 25 20.98 3.17 -0.14
N ALA A 26 21.71 2.12 -0.51
CA ALA A 26 22.27 1.23 0.49
C ALA A 26 23.23 2.07 1.35
N GLY A 27 23.05 2.06 2.66
CA GLY A 27 23.87 2.80 3.61
C GLY A 27 25.36 2.50 3.42
N ALA A 28 26.11 3.46 2.90
CA ALA A 28 27.58 3.39 2.85
C ALA A 28 28.18 4.81 2.77
N VAL A 29 28.12 5.55 3.88
CA VAL A 29 29.02 6.70 4.07
C VAL A 29 30.35 6.16 4.61
N GLY A 30 31.16 5.62 3.72
CA GLY A 30 32.50 5.08 4.01
C GLY A 30 33.50 5.46 2.92
N VAL A 31 33.85 6.74 2.82
CA VAL A 31 34.83 7.22 1.83
C VAL A 31 36.24 6.91 2.34
N GLY A 32 36.84 5.80 1.91
CA GLY A 32 38.29 5.61 2.07
C GLY A 32 38.76 4.17 2.22
N GLY A 33 39.11 3.56 1.08
CA GLY A 33 40.10 2.50 0.87
C GLY A 33 40.48 1.56 2.01
N LEU A 34 40.22 0.26 1.81
CA LEU A 34 41.17 -0.86 1.90
C LEU A 34 40.41 -2.17 1.63
N GLN A 35 41.05 -3.07 0.88
CA GLN A 35 40.51 -4.36 0.47
C GLN A 35 40.46 -5.35 1.65
N TYR A 36 39.48 -5.18 2.55
CA TYR A 36 39.12 -6.17 3.54
C TYR A 36 37.85 -6.88 3.05
N PHE A 37 37.95 -8.15 2.63
CA PHE A 37 36.79 -9.03 2.52
C PHE A 37 36.33 -9.44 3.94
N GLY A 38 36.07 -8.46 4.80
CA GLY A 38 35.24 -8.66 5.97
C GLY A 38 33.82 -8.76 5.45
N THR A 39 33.15 -9.87 5.71
CA THR A 39 31.69 -9.90 5.65
C THR A 39 31.21 -8.93 6.73
N GLU A 40 30.93 -7.68 6.35
CA GLU A 40 30.28 -6.72 7.24
C GLU A 40 28.99 -7.37 7.78
N PRO A 41 28.58 -7.08 9.03
CA PRO A 41 27.27 -7.48 9.52
C PRO A 41 26.21 -6.97 8.54
N VAL A 42 25.39 -7.88 8.01
CA VAL A 42 24.31 -7.54 7.08
C VAL A 42 23.00 -7.95 7.74
N PHE A 43 22.14 -6.97 7.95
CA PHE A 43 20.71 -7.14 8.15
C PHE A 43 20.01 -6.74 6.84
N ALA A 44 19.03 -7.52 6.41
CA ALA A 44 18.27 -7.25 5.20
C ALA A 44 16.83 -7.76 5.30
N LEU A 45 15.90 -6.95 4.83
CA LEU A 45 14.58 -7.36 4.41
C LEU A 45 14.68 -8.00 3.03
N GLU A 46 13.90 -9.05 2.77
CA GLU A 46 13.86 -9.61 1.42
C GLU A 46 13.09 -8.65 0.49
N GLU A 47 13.73 -8.28 -0.63
CA GLU A 47 13.16 -7.34 -1.63
C GLU A 47 11.79 -7.77 -2.16
N ARG A 48 11.43 -9.07 -2.06
CA ARG A 48 10.21 -9.65 -2.66
C ARG A 48 9.04 -9.82 -1.70
N THR A 49 9.18 -9.52 -0.41
CA THR A 49 8.11 -9.77 0.57
C THR A 49 7.28 -8.56 0.91
N PHE A 50 7.66 -7.39 0.41
CA PHE A 50 6.86 -6.18 0.53
C PHE A 50 6.37 -5.76 -0.86
N THR A 51 5.16 -6.22 -1.20
CA THR A 51 4.46 -5.83 -2.42
C THR A 51 3.12 -5.22 -2.03
N ALA A 52 2.82 -4.04 -2.57
CA ALA A 52 1.50 -3.46 -2.52
C ALA A 52 0.83 -3.67 -3.89
N ASP A 53 -0.32 -4.32 -3.90
CA ASP A 53 -1.12 -4.51 -5.11
C ASP A 53 -2.11 -3.35 -5.27
N ASP A 54 -2.39 -2.98 -6.51
CA ASP A 54 -3.46 -2.02 -6.81
C ASP A 54 -4.82 -2.57 -6.34
N VAL A 55 -5.62 -1.70 -5.73
CA VAL A 55 -6.93 -2.07 -5.16
C VAL A 55 -8.03 -1.40 -5.98
N SER A 56 -8.97 -2.19 -6.52
CA SER A 56 -10.18 -1.67 -7.18
C SER A 56 -11.41 -2.01 -6.37
N ILE A 57 -12.21 -1.00 -6.01
CA ILE A 57 -13.46 -1.16 -5.26
C ILE A 57 -14.61 -0.51 -6.03
N THR A 58 -15.74 -1.20 -6.07
CA THR A 58 -17.02 -0.67 -6.57
C THR A 58 -17.99 -0.56 -5.40
N SER A 59 -18.43 0.66 -5.07
CA SER A 59 -19.41 0.94 -4.01
C SER A 59 -20.61 1.66 -4.58
N GLY A 60 -21.79 1.46 -3.99
CA GLY A 60 -23.03 2.14 -4.38
C GLY A 60 -23.09 3.61 -3.97
N ASP A 61 -22.15 4.07 -3.14
CA ASP A 61 -21.96 5.47 -2.78
C ASP A 61 -20.61 6.03 -3.25
N GLY A 62 -19.81 5.22 -3.97
CA GLY A 62 -18.51 5.63 -4.46
C GLY A 62 -17.46 5.92 -3.38
N SER A 63 -17.66 5.51 -2.12
CA SER A 63 -16.74 5.83 -1.02
C SER A 63 -15.98 4.60 -0.48
N ILE A 64 -14.77 4.83 0.04
CA ILE A 64 -14.00 3.85 0.82
C ILE A 64 -13.96 4.28 2.29
N ASP A 65 -14.34 3.36 3.17
CA ASP A 65 -14.34 3.59 4.60
C ASP A 65 -12.96 3.48 5.25
N ASP A 66 -12.15 2.52 4.81
CA ASP A 66 -10.81 2.30 5.35
C ASP A 66 -9.96 1.52 4.33
N ILE A 67 -8.65 1.73 4.40
CA ILE A 67 -7.63 0.97 3.68
C ILE A 67 -6.63 0.56 4.73
N TRP A 68 -6.39 -0.74 4.88
CA TRP A 68 -5.49 -1.25 5.91
C TRP A 68 -4.43 -2.17 5.32
N PHE A 69 -3.31 -2.25 6.03
CA PHE A 69 -2.18 -3.10 5.73
C PHE A 69 -2.01 -4.15 6.80
N LYS A 70 -1.60 -5.35 6.38
CA LYS A 70 -1.17 -6.42 7.28
C LYS A 70 0.06 -7.10 6.69
N PRO A 71 1.22 -6.43 6.71
CA PRO A 71 2.41 -6.91 6.03
C PRO A 71 2.97 -8.17 6.71
N VAL A 72 3.63 -9.00 5.90
CA VAL A 72 4.30 -10.22 6.34
C VAL A 72 5.77 -10.19 5.90
N PRO A 73 6.61 -9.32 6.49
CA PRO A 73 8.00 -9.21 6.07
C PRO A 73 8.80 -10.47 6.40
N THR A 74 9.65 -10.90 5.47
CA THR A 74 10.74 -11.81 5.76
C THR A 74 12.04 -11.04 5.90
N TYR A 75 12.86 -11.46 6.86
CA TYR A 75 14.08 -10.79 7.25
C TYR A 75 15.20 -11.79 7.47
N SER A 76 16.43 -11.36 7.24
CA SER A 76 17.62 -12.15 7.51
C SER A 76 18.73 -11.27 8.10
N TRP A 77 19.57 -11.88 8.93
CA TRP A 77 20.76 -11.25 9.46
C TRP A 77 21.93 -12.22 9.41
N SER A 78 23.13 -11.68 9.25
CA SER A 78 24.35 -12.46 9.28
C SER A 78 25.50 -11.66 9.86
N ALA A 79 26.43 -12.38 10.49
CA ALA A 79 27.68 -11.84 11.03
C ALA A 79 27.51 -10.65 12.01
N LEU A 80 26.42 -10.61 12.79
CA LEU A 80 26.23 -9.59 13.83
C LEU A 80 27.29 -9.71 14.93
N ASP A 81 27.72 -8.58 15.48
CA ASP A 81 28.74 -8.52 16.54
C ASP A 81 28.26 -9.15 17.87
N SER A 82 26.94 -9.15 18.11
CA SER A 82 26.31 -9.88 19.20
C SER A 82 24.93 -10.42 18.81
N SER A 83 24.36 -11.30 19.65
CA SER A 83 23.02 -11.85 19.40
C SER A 83 21.98 -10.72 19.39
N PRO A 84 20.99 -10.77 18.47
CA PRO A 84 19.92 -9.79 18.47
C PRO A 84 18.99 -9.99 19.67
N GLU A 85 18.51 -8.89 20.24
CA GLU A 85 17.55 -8.88 21.35
C GLU A 85 16.12 -8.68 20.82
N SER A 86 15.96 -7.81 19.83
CA SER A 86 14.67 -7.49 19.24
C SER A 86 14.80 -7.06 17.78
N ILE A 87 13.68 -7.11 17.07
CA ILE A 87 13.48 -6.48 15.77
C ILE A 87 12.19 -5.69 15.81
N THR A 88 12.23 -4.43 15.38
CA THR A 88 11.09 -3.53 15.26
C THR A 88 10.78 -3.33 13.79
N PHE A 89 9.52 -3.50 13.41
CA PHE A 89 9.01 -3.20 12.07
C PHE A 89 8.13 -1.97 12.14
N THR A 90 8.44 -0.97 11.34
CA THR A 90 7.69 0.29 11.24
C THR A 90 7.10 0.39 9.84
N LEU A 91 5.77 0.49 9.75
CA LEU A 91 5.06 0.71 8.50
C LEU A 91 4.80 2.21 8.34
N GLU A 92 5.14 2.73 7.17
CA GLU A 92 4.97 4.13 6.84
C GLU A 92 4.33 4.28 5.45
N ALA A 93 3.61 5.38 5.25
CA ALA A 93 3.04 5.75 3.94
C ALA A 93 3.38 7.19 3.58
N GLU A 94 3.53 7.46 2.29
CA GLU A 94 3.71 8.82 1.78
C GLU A 94 2.46 9.66 2.08
N GLY A 95 2.64 10.83 2.70
CA GLY A 95 1.50 11.67 3.09
C GLY A 95 0.74 12.26 1.89
N SER A 96 -0.59 12.41 2.01
CA SER A 96 -1.46 12.94 0.94
C SER A 96 -1.18 14.44 0.65
N GLY A 97 -0.16 14.71 -0.16
CA GLY A 97 0.32 16.06 -0.48
C GLY A 97 1.66 16.44 0.16
N LEU A 98 2.39 15.47 0.72
CA LEU A 98 3.77 15.64 1.14
C LEU A 98 4.68 14.91 0.14
N ASP A 99 5.19 15.63 -0.86
CA ASP A 99 6.05 15.07 -1.91
C ASP A 99 7.27 14.34 -1.28
N GLY A 100 7.25 13.01 -1.29
CA GLY A 100 8.31 12.14 -0.81
C GLY A 100 8.51 12.10 0.72
N GLN A 101 7.55 12.59 1.53
CA GLN A 101 7.63 12.43 2.99
C GLN A 101 6.72 11.29 3.45
N TYR A 102 7.31 10.39 4.21
CA TYR A 102 6.62 9.26 4.81
C TYR A 102 6.21 9.58 6.25
N GLU A 103 5.03 9.09 6.61
CA GLU A 103 4.45 9.18 7.95
C GLU A 103 4.29 7.78 8.52
N GLU A 104 4.63 7.61 9.81
CA GLU A 104 4.41 6.36 10.53
C GLU A 104 2.91 6.09 10.66
N LEU A 105 2.50 4.93 10.15
CA LEU A 105 1.16 4.39 10.35
C LEU A 105 1.10 3.50 11.59
N GLY A 106 2.18 2.77 11.87
CA GLY A 106 2.30 1.97 13.09
C GLY A 106 3.58 1.14 13.12
N SER A 107 3.90 0.61 14.31
CA SER A 107 5.10 -0.17 14.56
C SER A 107 4.82 -1.37 15.48
N GLU A 108 5.53 -2.48 15.24
CA GLU A 108 5.46 -3.68 16.07
C GLU A 108 6.86 -4.24 16.33
N THR A 109 7.09 -4.76 17.54
CA THR A 109 8.41 -5.28 17.97
C THR A 109 8.32 -6.76 18.34
N LYS A 110 9.24 -7.56 17.80
CA LYS A 110 9.42 -8.99 18.11
C LYS A 110 10.73 -9.22 18.86
N SER A 111 10.67 -9.98 19.94
CA SER A 111 11.90 -10.42 20.64
C SER A 111 12.62 -11.52 19.86
N LEU A 112 13.95 -11.42 19.84
CA LEU A 112 14.88 -12.39 19.24
C LEU A 112 15.85 -12.97 20.28
N SER A 113 15.53 -12.89 21.58
CA SER A 113 16.43 -13.22 22.71
C SER A 113 17.11 -14.60 22.72
N GLU A 114 16.70 -15.54 21.86
CA GLU A 114 17.35 -16.86 21.68
C GLU A 114 18.02 -17.05 20.31
N ALA A 115 18.13 -15.99 19.51
CA ALA A 115 18.74 -16.02 18.20
C ALA A 115 20.28 -16.00 18.25
N GLY A 116 20.90 -16.69 17.29
CA GLY A 116 22.34 -16.58 17.05
C GLY A 116 22.70 -15.26 16.34
N GLN A 117 24.00 -15.05 16.11
CA GLN A 117 24.55 -13.93 15.33
C GLN A 117 24.18 -13.99 13.83
N SER A 118 23.46 -15.03 13.40
CA SER A 118 22.94 -15.18 12.05
C SER A 118 21.64 -15.95 12.09
N GLY A 119 20.72 -15.62 11.19
CA GLY A 119 19.42 -16.26 11.10
C GLY A 119 18.51 -15.58 10.09
N GLU A 120 17.32 -16.12 9.97
CA GLU A 120 16.26 -15.63 9.10
C GLU A 120 14.93 -15.85 9.80
N GLY A 121 13.91 -15.12 9.36
CA GLY A 121 12.57 -15.26 9.90
C GLY A 121 11.53 -14.55 9.07
N GLU A 122 10.29 -14.85 9.42
CA GLU A 122 9.11 -14.15 8.95
C GLU A 122 8.42 -13.51 10.17
N TYR A 123 7.82 -12.35 9.95
CA TYR A 123 6.95 -11.71 10.92
C TYR A 123 5.61 -11.43 10.28
N THR A 124 4.52 -11.72 10.98
CA THR A 124 3.18 -11.32 10.60
C THR A 124 2.74 -10.27 11.59
N PHE A 125 2.34 -9.10 11.11
CA PHE A 125 1.80 -8.06 11.99
C PHE A 125 0.57 -8.59 12.73
N ASP A 126 0.50 -8.35 14.03
CA ASP A 126 -0.63 -8.76 14.86
C ASP A 126 -1.88 -7.96 14.49
N SER A 127 -1.70 -6.64 14.32
CA SER A 127 -2.77 -5.69 14.04
C SER A 127 -2.88 -5.33 12.55
N GLU A 128 -4.09 -5.03 12.11
CA GLU A 128 -4.31 -4.33 10.84
C GLU A 128 -3.99 -2.85 11.05
N ILE A 129 -3.13 -2.28 10.21
CA ILE A 129 -2.72 -0.89 10.29
C ILE A 129 -3.47 -0.09 9.25
N SER A 130 -4.31 0.85 9.69
CA SER A 130 -5.11 1.70 8.81
C SER A 130 -4.28 2.84 8.19
N LEU A 131 -4.43 3.04 6.89
CA LEU A 131 -3.98 4.21 6.14
C LEU A 131 -4.83 5.44 6.48
N ILE A 132 -6.14 5.23 6.65
CA ILE A 132 -7.12 6.28 6.89
C ILE A 132 -7.35 6.42 8.40
N SER A 133 -6.54 7.27 9.04
CA SER A 133 -6.65 7.54 10.46
C SER A 133 -6.72 9.04 10.76
N GLU A 134 -7.26 9.41 11.92
CA GLU A 134 -7.31 10.83 12.35
C GLU A 134 -5.91 11.46 12.48
N SER A 135 -4.86 10.63 12.60
CA SER A 135 -3.46 11.05 12.72
C SER A 135 -2.68 10.99 11.41
N ALA A 136 -3.21 10.35 10.36
CA ALA A 136 -2.53 10.22 9.08
C ALA A 136 -2.96 11.32 8.11
N SER A 137 -2.09 11.67 7.17
CA SER A 137 -2.41 12.63 6.12
C SER A 137 -3.47 12.13 5.12
N TRP A 138 -3.83 10.85 5.13
CA TRP A 138 -4.88 10.26 4.28
C TRP A 138 -6.24 10.29 4.98
N SER A 139 -7.25 10.82 4.27
CA SER A 139 -8.63 10.91 4.76
C SER A 139 -9.61 10.24 3.79
N LYS A 140 -10.81 9.88 4.26
CA LYS A 140 -11.83 9.20 3.45
C LYS A 140 -12.21 9.99 2.20
N GLU A 141 -12.26 11.32 2.31
CA GLU A 141 -12.61 12.22 1.22
C GLU A 141 -11.60 12.18 0.06
N ARG A 142 -10.41 11.60 0.28
CA ARG A 142 -9.45 11.35 -0.80
C ARG A 142 -9.82 10.15 -1.66
N PHE A 143 -10.69 9.27 -1.18
CA PHE A 143 -11.06 8.01 -1.80
C PHE A 143 -12.56 7.97 -2.10
N GLU A 144 -13.03 8.96 -2.87
CA GLU A 144 -14.45 9.11 -3.23
C GLU A 144 -14.62 9.38 -4.73
N ALA A 145 -15.53 8.66 -5.36
CA ALA A 145 -16.04 8.93 -6.70
C ALA A 145 -17.40 9.64 -6.60
N GLU A 146 -17.39 10.97 -6.67
CA GLU A 146 -18.57 11.81 -6.40
C GLU A 146 -19.72 11.61 -7.41
N GLU A 147 -19.41 11.23 -8.66
CA GLU A 147 -20.40 11.11 -9.74
C GLU A 147 -20.86 9.66 -9.95
N ASP A 148 -22.17 9.43 -10.01
CA ASP A 148 -22.75 8.12 -10.33
C ASP A 148 -22.20 7.57 -11.66
N GLY A 149 -21.54 6.41 -11.59
CA GLY A 149 -20.95 5.75 -12.76
C GLY A 149 -19.55 6.25 -13.10
N ALA A 150 -18.95 7.13 -12.29
CA ALA A 150 -17.57 7.55 -12.42
C ALA A 150 -16.61 6.68 -11.60
N SER A 151 -15.35 6.72 -12.01
CA SER A 151 -14.22 6.09 -11.32
C SER A 151 -13.18 7.17 -11.01
N GLU A 152 -12.57 7.10 -9.83
CA GLU A 152 -11.49 7.97 -9.37
C GLU A 152 -10.27 7.12 -8.97
N ASP A 153 -9.11 7.48 -9.54
CA ASP A 153 -7.83 6.84 -9.23
C ASP A 153 -7.06 7.69 -8.19
N VAL A 154 -6.68 7.08 -7.07
CA VAL A 154 -5.90 7.71 -5.99
C VAL A 154 -4.53 7.04 -5.91
N GLY A 155 -3.48 7.76 -6.32
CA GLY A 155 -2.09 7.29 -6.25
C GLY A 155 -1.17 7.85 -7.35
N PRO A 156 0.06 7.33 -7.46
CA PRO A 156 0.63 6.24 -6.65
C PRO A 156 0.82 6.66 -5.20
N ILE A 157 0.53 5.74 -4.28
CA ILE A 157 0.76 5.90 -2.84
C ILE A 157 2.01 5.09 -2.50
N GLY A 158 3.09 5.78 -2.11
CA GLY A 158 4.28 5.14 -1.59
C GLY A 158 4.02 4.54 -0.22
N VAL A 159 4.45 3.31 0.00
CA VAL A 159 4.50 2.65 1.30
C VAL A 159 5.88 2.11 1.52
N ARG A 160 6.34 2.11 2.78
CA ARG A 160 7.61 1.51 3.15
C ARG A 160 7.51 0.78 4.47
N ILE A 161 8.28 -0.29 4.57
CA ILE A 161 8.50 -0.98 5.82
C ILE A 161 9.97 -0.84 6.18
N GLU A 162 10.22 -0.17 7.30
CA GLU A 162 11.53 -0.11 7.94
C GLU A 162 11.61 -1.24 8.96
N ALA A 163 12.71 -1.98 8.96
CA ALA A 163 13.02 -2.93 10.01
C ALA A 163 14.33 -2.54 10.69
N GLU A 164 14.30 -2.49 12.01
CA GLU A 164 15.46 -2.21 12.85
C GLU A 164 15.70 -3.41 13.77
N ILE A 165 16.86 -4.05 13.64
CA ILE A 165 17.29 -5.10 14.56
C ILE A 165 18.23 -4.51 15.61
N GLU A 166 17.90 -4.68 16.88
CA GLU A 166 18.71 -4.24 18.02
C GLU A 166 19.45 -5.44 18.61
N THR A 167 20.75 -5.28 18.82
CA THR A 167 21.62 -6.30 19.41
C THR A 167 21.70 -6.18 20.93
N SER A 168 22.11 -7.26 21.61
CA SER A 168 22.31 -7.27 23.08
C SER A 168 23.35 -6.26 23.60
N THR A 169 24.18 -5.72 22.70
CA THR A 169 25.15 -4.64 22.98
C THR A 169 24.55 -3.24 22.80
N GLY A 170 23.32 -3.14 22.31
CA GLY A 170 22.63 -1.89 21.98
C GLY A 170 22.98 -1.32 20.61
N GLU A 171 23.68 -2.07 19.75
CA GLU A 171 23.92 -1.67 18.36
C GLU A 171 22.69 -2.02 17.51
N THR A 172 22.29 -1.09 16.63
CA THR A 172 21.15 -1.28 15.74
C THR A 172 21.61 -1.40 14.29
N HIS A 173 20.88 -2.21 13.52
CA HIS A 173 21.01 -2.29 12.07
C HIS A 173 19.63 -2.11 11.44
N THR A 174 19.54 -1.27 10.42
CA THR A 174 18.27 -0.91 9.79
C THR A 174 18.30 -1.28 8.32
N ASP A 175 17.17 -1.75 7.81
CA ASP A 175 16.93 -1.90 6.39
C ASP A 175 15.50 -1.45 6.05
N THR A 176 15.29 -1.01 4.82
CA THR A 176 14.01 -0.44 4.37
C THR A 176 13.62 -1.05 3.04
N ASN A 177 12.37 -1.48 2.92
CA ASN A 177 11.79 -1.91 1.66
C ASN A 177 10.59 -1.02 1.30
N GLU A 178 10.48 -0.61 0.03
CA GLU A 178 9.50 0.34 -0.46
C GLU A 178 8.63 -0.30 -1.56
N SER A 179 7.36 0.07 -1.61
CA SER A 179 6.41 -0.33 -2.64
C SER A 179 5.45 0.81 -2.94
N GLU A 180 4.75 0.74 -4.06
CA GLU A 180 3.74 1.73 -4.46
C GLU A 180 2.48 1.00 -4.91
N PHE A 181 1.31 1.57 -4.62
CA PHE A 181 0.03 1.06 -5.12
C PHE A 181 -0.90 2.20 -5.53
N VAL A 182 -1.91 1.87 -6.34
CA VAL A 182 -3.01 2.76 -6.72
C VAL A 182 -4.33 2.21 -6.18
N VAL A 183 -5.21 3.10 -5.77
CA VAL A 183 -6.58 2.76 -5.36
C VAL A 183 -7.56 3.31 -6.40
N ASP A 184 -8.33 2.43 -7.03
CA ASP A 184 -9.40 2.78 -7.97
C ASP A 184 -10.75 2.64 -7.27
N VAL A 185 -11.50 3.73 -7.20
CA VAL A 185 -12.81 3.79 -6.56
C VAL A 185 -13.86 4.06 -7.62
N THR A 186 -14.85 3.17 -7.76
CA THR A 186 -15.95 3.33 -8.70
C THR A 186 -17.28 3.48 -7.97
N ASN A 187 -18.04 4.53 -8.31
CA ASN A 187 -19.41 4.73 -7.86
C ASN A 187 -20.39 4.01 -8.80
N GLU A 188 -21.12 3.04 -8.28
CA GLU A 188 -22.08 2.27 -9.08
C GLU A 188 -23.32 3.09 -9.43
N GLN A 189 -23.48 3.44 -10.71
CA GLN A 189 -24.71 4.05 -11.19
C GLN A 189 -25.87 3.04 -11.17
N VAL A 190 -26.94 3.37 -10.44
CA VAL A 190 -28.19 2.62 -10.52
C VAL A 190 -29.01 3.10 -11.71
N GLN A 191 -28.97 2.36 -12.81
CA GLN A 191 -29.81 2.64 -13.97
C GLN A 191 -31.16 1.91 -13.87
N PHE A 192 -32.24 2.66 -13.66
CA PHE A 192 -33.60 2.14 -13.83
C PHE A 192 -34.10 2.39 -15.25
N GLY A 193 -34.44 1.32 -15.97
CA GLY A 193 -35.18 1.41 -17.24
C GLY A 193 -34.34 1.78 -18.45
N GLY A 194 -33.58 0.82 -18.97
CA GLY A 194 -33.07 0.87 -20.35
C GLY A 194 -34.06 0.24 -21.31
N HIS A 195 -35.05 0.99 -21.79
CA HIS A 195 -35.76 0.65 -23.02
C HIS A 195 -36.11 1.92 -23.78
N GLU A 196 -35.42 2.15 -24.91
CA GLU A 196 -36.05 2.81 -26.05
C GLU A 196 -37.17 1.89 -26.52
N GLY A 197 -38.34 2.01 -25.89
CA GLY A 197 -39.40 1.04 -26.09
C GLY A 197 -40.61 1.34 -25.25
N ASP A 198 -41.41 2.28 -25.76
CA ASP A 198 -42.85 2.37 -25.58
C ASP A 198 -43.36 2.70 -24.16
N SER A 199 -44.07 3.82 -24.08
CA SER A 199 -44.93 4.18 -22.96
C SER A 199 -46.02 3.12 -22.76
N GLY A 200 -45.75 2.09 -21.95
CA GLY A 200 -46.71 1.01 -21.69
C GLY A 200 -46.41 0.22 -20.42
N THR A 201 -47.10 0.57 -19.33
CA THR A 201 -47.54 -0.32 -18.24
C THR A 201 -46.70 -1.59 -17.95
N GLY A 202 -45.74 -1.52 -17.02
CA GLY A 202 -45.07 -2.67 -16.42
C GLY A 202 -43.97 -2.23 -15.47
N GLY A 203 -44.19 -2.30 -14.16
CA GLY A 203 -43.47 -1.48 -13.19
C GLY A 203 -42.10 -1.99 -12.69
N VAL A 204 -41.46 -1.13 -11.89
CA VAL A 204 -40.88 -1.48 -10.59
C VAL A 204 -41.22 -0.34 -9.64
N GLY A 205 -42.23 -0.56 -8.79
CA GLY A 205 -42.39 0.23 -7.57
C GLY A 205 -41.38 -0.28 -6.56
N GLY A 206 -40.27 0.43 -6.40
CA GLY A 206 -39.33 0.21 -5.31
C GLY A 206 -39.91 0.81 -4.03
N VAL A 207 -40.31 -0.04 -3.09
CA VAL A 207 -40.59 0.40 -1.72
C VAL A 207 -39.22 0.69 -1.09
N ALA A 208 -38.89 1.97 -0.89
CA ALA A 208 -37.78 2.34 -0.02
C ALA A 208 -38.18 1.98 1.42
N GLY A 209 -37.82 0.78 1.85
CA GLY A 209 -37.92 0.37 3.23
C GLY A 209 -36.79 1.02 4.02
N THR A 210 -37.07 2.13 4.71
CA THR A 210 -36.21 2.60 5.79
C THR A 210 -36.48 1.75 7.03
N GLY A 211 -35.66 0.72 7.26
CA GLY A 211 -35.54 0.07 8.57
C GLY A 211 -34.06 0.10 8.95
N GLY A 212 -33.62 0.42 10.16
CA GLY A 212 -34.26 0.83 11.41
C GLY A 212 -33.12 1.32 12.33
N SER A 213 -33.40 2.20 13.28
CA SER A 213 -33.72 1.81 14.67
C SER A 213 -34.75 2.76 15.27
#